data_AF-A0A916CMT0-F1
#
_entry.id   AF-A0A916CMT0-F1
#
_cell.length_a   1.000
_cell.length_b   1.000
_cell.length_c   1.000
_cell.angle_alpha   90.00
_cell.angle_beta   90.00
_cell.angle_gamma   90.00
#
_symmetry.space_group_name_H-M   'P 1'
#
loop_
_entity.id
_entity.type
_entity.pdbx_description
1 polymer ?
#
loop_
_entity_poly.entity_id
_entity_poly.type
_entity_poly.pdbx_seq_one_letter_code
_entity_poly.pdbx_strand_id
1 'polypeptide(L)'
;MIDLRQFEVWFVTGSQHLYGPETLEKVAEHSREIAQALDQSGLPVRVVFKPVVTTPDAIYEVCLEANAARNCVGLITWMHTFSPAKMWIAGLSSLKKPFLHLHTQYNRDIPWSTIDMDFMNLNQSAHGDREFGFIGSRMRLNRKVVVGHWQEPDVQAQIGTWMRAAAAWHDMQGLRVARFGDNMRQVAVTEGDKVEAQLRFGYSVNGYGVGDLVRVVNQVTDADVDRMVAEYEDSYVVAAPLQKNGESRPALRDAARIEVGMRNFLEQGGFKAFTDTFEDLHSLIQLPGIAVQRLMADGYGFGAEGDWKTSAFVRAVKVMAAGLPGGSSFMEDYTYHLGGSSPQVLGAHMLEV
;
A
#
# COMPACT_ATOMS: atom_id res chain seq x y z
N MET A 1 9.07 0.93 -10.59
CA MET A 1 8.40 1.98 -9.79
C MET A 1 6.96 1.55 -9.49
N ILE A 2 6.46 1.80 -8.28
CA ILE A 2 5.11 1.40 -7.85
C ILE A 2 4.09 2.36 -8.48
N ASP A 3 3.20 1.85 -9.34
CA ASP A 3 2.09 2.61 -9.91
C ASP A 3 0.78 2.25 -9.18
N LEU A 4 0.14 3.23 -8.54
CA LEU A 4 -1.13 3.04 -7.84
C LEU A 4 -2.35 3.19 -8.75
N ARG A 5 -2.21 3.82 -9.92
CA ARG A 5 -3.32 4.03 -10.87
C ARG A 5 -3.73 2.76 -11.62
N GLN A 6 -2.95 1.68 -11.53
CA GLN A 6 -3.38 0.35 -11.98
C GLN A 6 -4.52 -0.24 -11.12
N PHE A 7 -4.67 0.25 -9.88
CA PHE A 7 -5.68 -0.22 -8.95
C PHE A 7 -6.99 0.57 -9.07
N GLU A 8 -8.05 0.02 -8.49
CA GLU A 8 -9.39 0.57 -8.49
C GLU A 8 -9.98 0.58 -7.08
N VAL A 9 -10.70 1.65 -6.77
CA VAL A 9 -11.66 1.69 -5.68
C VAL A 9 -13.04 1.83 -6.29
N TRP A 10 -13.97 0.99 -5.83
CA TRP A 10 -15.33 0.98 -6.37
C TRP A 10 -16.22 1.95 -5.60
N PHE A 11 -16.85 2.87 -6.32
CA PHE A 11 -17.82 3.81 -5.78
C PHE A 11 -19.22 3.18 -5.84
N VAL A 12 -19.71 2.74 -4.68
CA VAL A 12 -20.99 2.03 -4.52
C VAL A 12 -21.99 2.95 -3.82
N THR A 13 -23.10 3.21 -4.50
CA THR A 13 -24.16 4.08 -3.97
C THR A 13 -25.37 3.28 -3.52
N GLY A 14 -25.78 3.50 -2.27
CA GLY A 14 -26.97 2.89 -1.68
C GLY A 14 -28.25 3.68 -1.95
N SER A 15 -29.32 2.95 -2.26
CA SER A 15 -30.68 3.47 -2.32
C SER A 15 -31.69 2.36 -1.96
N GLN A 16 -32.97 2.53 -2.35
CA GLN A 16 -34.02 1.50 -2.28
C GLN A 16 -35.04 1.69 -3.41
N HIS A 17 -35.71 0.61 -3.81
CA HIS A 17 -36.66 0.62 -4.93
C HIS A 17 -37.92 1.46 -4.69
N LEU A 18 -38.28 1.73 -3.43
CA LEU A 18 -39.50 2.46 -3.08
C LEU A 18 -39.52 3.90 -3.60
N TYR A 19 -38.37 4.46 -3.96
CA TYR A 19 -38.27 5.81 -4.52
C TYR A 19 -38.66 5.90 -6.00
N GLY A 20 -38.88 4.77 -6.67
CA GLY A 20 -39.28 4.74 -8.08
C GLY A 20 -38.11 4.92 -9.06
N PRO A 21 -38.31 4.55 -10.34
CA PRO A 21 -37.24 4.50 -11.33
C PRO A 21 -36.62 5.87 -11.65
N GLU A 22 -37.43 6.94 -11.75
CA GLU A 22 -36.94 8.29 -12.07
C GLU A 22 -35.95 8.80 -11.00
N THR A 23 -36.26 8.60 -9.71
CA THR A 23 -35.36 8.97 -8.62
C THR A 23 -34.08 8.14 -8.66
N LEU A 24 -34.17 6.83 -8.97
CA LEU A 24 -32.99 5.97 -9.10
C LEU A 24 -32.08 6.36 -10.27
N GLU A 25 -32.65 6.84 -11.38
CA GLU A 25 -31.90 7.39 -12.51
C GLU A 25 -31.11 8.64 -12.10
N LYS A 26 -31.75 9.58 -11.37
CA LYS A 26 -31.06 10.77 -10.81
C LYS A 26 -29.97 10.40 -9.81
N VAL A 27 -30.20 9.40 -8.96
CA VAL A 27 -29.16 8.88 -8.05
C VAL A 27 -27.98 8.34 -8.85
N ALA A 28 -28.23 7.55 -9.90
CA ALA A 28 -27.18 6.99 -10.74
C ALA A 28 -26.40 8.05 -11.55
N GLU A 29 -27.08 9.12 -11.99
CA GLU A 29 -26.44 10.30 -12.60
C GLU A 29 -25.49 10.97 -11.61
N HIS A 30 -25.99 11.39 -10.45
CA HIS A 30 -25.19 12.03 -9.39
C HIS A 30 -23.98 11.17 -8.98
N SER A 31 -24.17 9.86 -8.84
CA SER A 31 -23.09 8.94 -8.48
C SER A 31 -22.01 8.83 -9.55
N ARG A 32 -22.38 8.87 -10.84
CA ARG A 32 -21.41 8.86 -11.95
C ARG A 32 -20.60 10.14 -11.96
N GLU A 33 -21.25 11.29 -11.78
CA GLU A 33 -20.57 12.59 -11.72
C GLU A 33 -19.57 12.66 -10.57
N ILE A 34 -19.97 12.25 -9.37
CA ILE A 34 -19.09 12.24 -8.20
C ILE A 34 -17.91 11.28 -8.42
N ALA A 35 -18.16 10.06 -8.87
CA ALA A 35 -17.10 9.09 -9.12
C ALA A 35 -16.10 9.59 -10.18
N GLN A 36 -16.59 10.17 -11.28
CA GLN A 36 -15.76 10.73 -12.33
C GLN A 36 -14.93 11.92 -11.82
N ALA A 37 -15.54 12.83 -11.07
CA ALA A 37 -14.83 13.99 -10.54
C ALA A 37 -13.77 13.59 -9.51
N LEU A 38 -14.04 12.62 -8.64
CA LEU A 38 -13.04 12.07 -7.72
C LEU A 38 -11.90 11.37 -8.49
N ASP A 39 -12.18 10.64 -9.56
CA ASP A 39 -11.11 10.04 -10.38
C ASP A 39 -10.20 11.08 -11.04
N GLN A 40 -10.76 12.24 -11.39
CA GLN A 40 -10.07 13.36 -12.02
C GLN A 40 -9.39 14.32 -11.03
N SER A 41 -9.63 14.17 -9.71
CA SER A 41 -9.13 15.09 -8.69
C SER A 41 -7.70 14.80 -8.21
N GLY A 42 -6.93 14.01 -8.95
CA GLY A 42 -5.55 13.66 -8.60
C GLY A 42 -5.41 12.59 -7.51
N LEU A 43 -6.48 11.82 -7.25
CA LEU A 43 -6.42 10.69 -6.31
C LEU A 43 -5.46 9.59 -6.83
N PRO A 44 -4.74 8.90 -5.93
CA PRO A 44 -3.67 7.97 -6.31
C PRO A 44 -4.18 6.67 -6.96
N VAL A 45 -5.43 6.31 -6.73
CA VAL A 45 -6.07 5.07 -7.23
C VAL A 45 -7.29 5.46 -8.07
N ARG A 46 -7.65 4.65 -9.09
CA ARG A 46 -8.81 4.95 -9.93
C ARG A 46 -10.12 4.82 -9.16
N VAL A 47 -11.06 5.73 -9.41
CA VAL A 47 -12.43 5.63 -8.87
C VAL A 47 -13.35 5.09 -9.95
N VAL A 48 -13.98 3.94 -9.69
CA VAL A 48 -14.84 3.24 -10.65
C VAL A 48 -16.28 3.22 -10.13
N PHE A 49 -17.19 3.88 -10.85
CA PHE A 49 -18.62 3.82 -10.57
C PHE A 49 -19.15 2.39 -10.68
N LYS A 50 -19.98 1.98 -9.72
CA LYS A 50 -20.79 0.76 -9.77
C LYS A 50 -22.28 1.10 -9.80
N PRO A 51 -23.12 0.27 -10.46
CA PRO A 51 -24.58 0.46 -10.46
C PRO A 51 -25.13 0.65 -9.04
N VAL A 52 -26.14 1.53 -8.91
CA VAL A 52 -26.80 1.81 -7.64
C VAL A 52 -27.41 0.53 -7.07
N VAL A 53 -27.13 0.25 -5.80
CA VAL A 53 -27.62 -0.96 -5.14
C VAL A 53 -28.85 -0.65 -4.28
N THR A 54 -29.89 -1.45 -4.47
CA THR A 54 -31.23 -1.19 -3.91
C THR A 54 -31.87 -2.41 -3.24
N THR A 55 -31.23 -3.59 -3.35
CA THR A 55 -31.67 -4.85 -2.71
C THR A 55 -30.53 -5.47 -1.91
N PRO A 56 -30.85 -6.35 -0.93
CA PRO A 56 -29.83 -7.16 -0.25
C PRO A 56 -28.96 -7.97 -1.23
N ASP A 57 -29.57 -8.56 -2.25
CA ASP A 57 -28.87 -9.41 -3.22
C ASP A 57 -27.89 -8.58 -4.07
N ALA A 58 -28.30 -7.40 -4.55
CA ALA A 58 -27.42 -6.53 -5.32
C ALA A 58 -26.22 -6.04 -4.49
N ILE A 59 -26.43 -5.74 -3.20
CA ILE A 59 -25.36 -5.37 -2.27
C ILE A 59 -24.42 -6.56 -2.01
N TYR A 60 -24.98 -7.76 -1.85
CA TYR A 60 -24.20 -8.96 -1.64
C TYR A 60 -23.31 -9.28 -2.86
N GLU A 61 -23.89 -9.27 -4.06
CA GLU A 61 -23.17 -9.55 -5.30
C GLU A 61 -22.03 -8.55 -5.54
N VAL A 62 -22.26 -7.24 -5.39
CA VAL A 62 -21.17 -6.25 -5.59
C VAL A 62 -20.02 -6.45 -4.59
N CYS A 63 -20.30 -6.89 -3.35
CA CYS A 63 -19.26 -7.24 -2.39
C CYS A 63 -18.47 -8.49 -2.78
N LEU A 64 -19.15 -9.53 -3.32
CA LEU A 64 -18.49 -10.73 -3.84
C LEU A 64 -17.63 -10.43 -5.07
N GLU A 65 -18.17 -9.65 -6.01
CA GLU A 65 -17.43 -9.18 -7.18
C GLU A 65 -16.18 -8.39 -6.75
N ALA A 66 -16.29 -7.50 -5.77
CA ALA A 66 -15.17 -6.71 -5.28
C ALA A 66 -14.08 -7.60 -4.66
N ASN A 67 -14.47 -8.64 -3.93
CA ASN A 67 -13.53 -9.62 -3.37
C ASN A 67 -12.75 -10.36 -4.47
N ALA A 68 -13.42 -10.74 -5.56
CA ALA A 68 -12.83 -11.49 -6.66
C ALA A 68 -12.02 -10.60 -7.63
N ALA A 69 -12.32 -9.31 -7.71
CA ALA A 69 -11.63 -8.38 -8.58
C ALA A 69 -10.18 -8.15 -8.13
N ARG A 70 -9.24 -8.55 -9.00
CA ARG A 70 -7.79 -8.47 -8.73
C ARG A 70 -7.33 -7.04 -8.45
N ASN A 71 -7.82 -6.07 -9.21
CA ASN A 71 -7.39 -4.68 -9.10
C ASN A 71 -8.22 -3.85 -8.11
N CYS A 72 -9.30 -4.41 -7.54
CA CYS A 72 -10.11 -3.72 -6.55
C CYS A 72 -9.40 -3.74 -5.19
N VAL A 73 -8.98 -2.56 -4.72
CA VAL A 73 -8.27 -2.41 -3.44
C VAL A 73 -9.20 -1.98 -2.30
N GLY A 74 -10.41 -1.52 -2.62
CA GLY A 74 -11.41 -1.12 -1.63
C GLY A 74 -12.70 -0.58 -2.24
N LEU A 75 -13.66 -0.26 -1.37
CA LEU A 75 -14.93 0.35 -1.76
C LEU A 75 -15.08 1.73 -1.10
N ILE A 76 -15.61 2.70 -1.83
CA ILE A 76 -16.24 3.89 -1.26
C ILE A 76 -17.74 3.65 -1.28
N THR A 77 -18.37 3.78 -0.12
CA THR A 77 -19.81 3.60 0.09
C THR A 77 -20.43 4.93 0.45
N TRP A 78 -21.53 5.29 -0.24
CA TRP A 78 -22.29 6.51 0.02
C TRP A 78 -23.78 6.22 -0.10
N MET A 79 -24.55 6.57 0.94
CA MET A 79 -26.01 6.43 0.90
C MET A 79 -26.60 7.74 0.37
N HIS A 80 -26.88 7.79 -0.94
CA HIS A 80 -27.49 8.98 -1.57
C HIS A 80 -28.89 9.21 -1.00
N THR A 81 -29.71 8.17 -1.05
CA THR A 81 -31.01 8.13 -0.36
C THR A 81 -30.94 7.27 0.91
N PHE A 82 -32.07 7.10 1.60
CA PHE A 82 -32.13 6.12 2.67
C PHE A 82 -32.06 4.69 2.10
N SER A 83 -30.98 3.98 2.41
CA SER A 83 -30.80 2.56 2.08
C SER A 83 -30.87 1.73 3.37
N PRO A 84 -32.00 1.07 3.68
CA PRO A 84 -32.19 0.34 4.93
C PRO A 84 -31.02 -0.59 5.26
N ALA A 85 -30.35 -0.37 6.38
CA ALA A 85 -29.02 -0.95 6.59
C ALA A 85 -29.03 -2.47 6.80
N LYS A 86 -30.18 -3.08 7.11
CA LYS A 86 -30.32 -4.55 7.11
C LYS A 86 -29.99 -5.18 5.76
N MET A 87 -30.21 -4.48 4.64
CA MET A 87 -29.87 -4.97 3.31
C MET A 87 -28.36 -5.15 3.13
N TRP A 88 -27.55 -4.39 3.88
CA TRP A 88 -26.10 -4.39 3.78
C TRP A 88 -25.41 -5.50 4.56
N ILE A 89 -26.12 -6.18 5.47
CA ILE A 89 -25.51 -7.13 6.41
C ILE A 89 -24.78 -8.27 5.70
N ALA A 90 -25.42 -8.92 4.72
CA ALA A 90 -24.82 -10.04 4.00
C ALA A 90 -23.59 -9.60 3.21
N GLY A 91 -23.70 -8.52 2.44
CA GLY A 91 -22.58 -7.93 1.68
C GLY A 91 -21.40 -7.57 2.57
N LEU A 92 -21.63 -6.75 3.60
CA LEU A 92 -20.58 -6.30 4.53
C LEU A 92 -19.96 -7.46 5.34
N SER A 93 -20.73 -8.51 5.67
CA SER A 93 -20.18 -9.70 6.35
C SER A 93 -19.24 -10.50 5.46
N SER A 94 -19.50 -10.50 4.15
CA SER A 94 -18.70 -11.23 3.15
C SER A 94 -17.49 -10.43 2.65
N LEU A 95 -17.54 -9.10 2.75
CA LEU A 95 -16.52 -8.21 2.21
C LEU A 95 -15.17 -8.41 2.91
N LYS A 96 -14.11 -8.65 2.12
CA LYS A 96 -12.71 -8.82 2.56
C LYS A 96 -11.81 -7.65 2.16
N LYS A 97 -12.37 -6.69 1.42
CA LYS A 97 -11.68 -5.45 1.04
C LYS A 97 -11.96 -4.36 2.06
N PRO A 98 -11.01 -3.45 2.35
CA PRO A 98 -11.29 -2.28 3.16
C PRO A 98 -12.36 -1.41 2.49
N PHE A 99 -13.14 -0.70 3.29
CA PHE A 99 -14.12 0.25 2.77
C PHE A 99 -14.07 1.59 3.51
N LEU A 100 -14.40 2.63 2.76
CA LEU A 100 -14.60 3.99 3.20
C LEU A 100 -16.09 4.31 3.13
N HIS A 101 -16.62 4.89 4.20
CA HIS A 101 -17.94 5.49 4.24
C HIS A 101 -17.79 6.99 3.97
N LEU A 102 -18.21 7.43 2.78
CA LEU A 102 -18.22 8.82 2.38
C LEU A 102 -19.58 9.43 2.73
N HIS A 103 -19.61 10.18 3.84
CA HIS A 103 -20.79 10.93 4.24
C HIS A 103 -20.79 12.28 3.54
N THR A 104 -21.36 12.31 2.34
CA THR A 104 -21.41 13.49 1.47
C THR A 104 -22.82 13.74 0.96
N GLN A 105 -22.98 14.80 0.17
CA GLN A 105 -24.23 15.16 -0.50
C GLN A 105 -23.89 15.71 -1.89
N TYR A 106 -24.76 15.46 -2.87
CA TYR A 106 -24.55 15.94 -4.24
C TYR A 106 -24.44 17.47 -4.31
N ASN A 107 -25.48 18.18 -3.86
CA ASN A 107 -25.49 19.63 -3.74
C ASN A 107 -24.74 20.10 -2.48
N ARG A 108 -24.01 21.21 -2.60
CA ARG A 108 -23.32 21.86 -1.48
C ARG A 108 -24.28 22.59 -0.54
N ASP A 109 -25.08 23.49 -1.12
CA ASP A 109 -25.98 24.35 -0.37
C ASP A 109 -27.43 23.87 -0.49
N ILE A 110 -28.24 24.14 0.52
CA ILE A 110 -29.69 23.89 0.45
C ILE A 110 -30.32 24.92 -0.50
N PRO A 111 -31.12 24.51 -1.50
CA PRO A 111 -31.79 25.44 -2.38
C PRO A 111 -33.03 26.05 -1.68
N TRP A 112 -32.80 26.98 -0.75
CA TRP A 112 -33.82 27.49 0.19
C TRP A 112 -35.12 27.98 -0.45
N SER A 113 -35.05 28.55 -1.66
CA SER A 113 -36.22 29.09 -2.35
C SER A 113 -37.01 28.03 -3.13
N THR A 114 -36.45 26.85 -3.39
CA THR A 114 -37.04 25.83 -4.26
C THR A 114 -37.06 24.43 -3.64
N ILE A 115 -36.59 24.25 -2.40
CA ILE A 115 -36.62 22.95 -1.72
C ILE A 115 -38.06 22.48 -1.52
N ASP A 116 -38.31 21.23 -1.89
CA ASP A 116 -39.59 20.55 -1.76
C ASP A 116 -39.41 19.08 -1.33
N MET A 117 -40.51 18.31 -1.33
CA MET A 117 -40.48 16.90 -0.96
C MET A 117 -39.75 16.02 -1.97
N ASP A 118 -39.72 16.38 -3.25
CA ASP A 118 -38.99 15.61 -4.26
C ASP A 118 -37.49 15.76 -4.06
N PHE A 119 -37.03 16.98 -3.77
CA PHE A 119 -35.66 17.23 -3.33
C PHE A 119 -35.32 16.46 -2.06
N MET A 120 -36.17 16.52 -1.02
CA MET A 120 -35.90 15.83 0.25
C MET A 120 -35.93 14.29 0.11
N ASN A 121 -36.73 13.73 -0.79
CA ASN A 121 -36.73 12.30 -1.08
C ASN A 121 -35.47 11.85 -1.84
N LEU A 122 -34.87 12.74 -2.64
CA LEU A 122 -33.64 12.45 -3.38
C LEU A 122 -32.39 12.68 -2.53
N ASN A 123 -32.26 13.84 -1.89
CA ASN A 123 -31.03 14.31 -1.25
C ASN A 123 -31.07 14.09 0.27
N GLN A 124 -30.98 12.84 0.71
CA GLN A 124 -31.23 12.47 2.11
C GLN A 124 -30.12 11.66 2.79
N SER A 125 -28.88 11.83 2.32
CA SER A 125 -27.68 11.28 2.94
C SER A 125 -27.54 11.65 4.42
N ALA A 126 -28.07 12.80 4.86
CA ALA A 126 -28.02 13.27 6.25
C ALA A 126 -28.49 12.22 7.27
N HIS A 127 -29.53 11.45 6.96
CA HIS A 127 -29.99 10.32 7.77
C HIS A 127 -29.72 8.95 7.15
N GLY A 128 -29.65 8.84 5.81
CA GLY A 128 -29.26 7.58 5.14
C GLY A 128 -27.88 7.07 5.56
N ASP A 129 -26.88 7.96 5.58
CA ASP A 129 -25.53 7.60 5.99
C ASP A 129 -25.43 7.34 7.50
N ARG A 130 -26.30 7.94 8.33
CA ARG A 130 -26.34 7.64 9.77
C ARG A 130 -26.82 6.22 10.04
N GLU A 131 -27.82 5.76 9.30
CA GLU A 131 -28.33 4.39 9.37
C GLU A 131 -27.27 3.38 8.89
N PHE A 132 -26.59 3.65 7.77
CA PHE A 132 -25.42 2.86 7.36
C PHE A 132 -24.29 2.93 8.40
N GLY A 133 -24.16 4.09 9.05
CA GLY A 133 -23.26 4.31 10.16
C GLY A 133 -23.49 3.34 11.32
N PHE A 134 -24.75 3.18 11.71
CA PHE A 134 -25.18 2.26 12.76
C PHE A 134 -24.79 0.82 12.43
N ILE A 135 -25.06 0.32 11.22
CA ILE A 135 -24.78 -1.09 10.92
C ILE A 135 -23.28 -1.40 10.92
N GLY A 136 -22.45 -0.49 10.42
CA GLY A 136 -20.99 -0.62 10.47
C GLY A 136 -20.47 -0.76 11.90
N SER A 137 -20.94 0.11 12.81
CA SER A 137 -20.60 0.04 14.23
C SER A 137 -21.19 -1.18 14.93
N ARG A 138 -22.44 -1.56 14.62
CA ARG A 138 -23.13 -2.71 15.20
C ARG A 138 -22.45 -4.03 14.87
N MET A 139 -21.88 -4.13 13.66
CA MET A 139 -21.11 -5.29 13.19
C MET A 139 -19.63 -5.24 13.60
N ARG A 140 -19.18 -4.16 14.28
CA ARG A 140 -17.78 -3.92 14.68
C ARG A 140 -16.80 -3.95 13.49
N LEU A 141 -17.22 -3.39 12.36
CA LEU A 141 -16.39 -3.33 11.16
C LEU A 141 -15.43 -2.13 11.24
N ASN A 142 -14.17 -2.38 10.88
CA ASN A 142 -13.21 -1.31 10.66
C ASN A 142 -13.57 -0.59 9.35
N ARG A 143 -13.76 0.72 9.42
CA ARG A 143 -14.06 1.57 8.27
C ARG A 143 -13.47 2.96 8.45
N LYS A 144 -13.01 3.56 7.35
CA LYS A 144 -12.71 5.00 7.33
C LYS A 144 -14.03 5.74 7.13
N VAL A 145 -14.27 6.80 7.88
CA VAL A 145 -15.37 7.74 7.64
C VAL A 145 -14.77 9.06 7.20
N VAL A 146 -15.28 9.63 6.11
CA VAL A 146 -14.96 10.98 5.63
C VAL A 146 -16.28 11.73 5.50
N VAL A 147 -16.34 12.94 6.05
CA VAL A 147 -17.54 13.79 6.06
C VAL A 147 -17.19 15.11 5.37
N GLY A 148 -18.06 15.56 4.46
CA GLY A 148 -17.90 16.84 3.77
C GLY A 148 -18.42 16.78 2.33
N HIS A 149 -18.41 17.91 1.64
CA HIS A 149 -18.83 17.94 0.24
C HIS A 149 -17.74 17.31 -0.66
N TRP A 150 -18.14 16.51 -1.65
CA TRP A 150 -17.23 15.71 -2.47
C TRP A 150 -16.26 16.55 -3.33
N GLN A 151 -16.54 17.84 -3.53
CA GLN A 151 -15.65 18.77 -4.22
C GLN A 151 -14.62 19.43 -3.28
N GLU A 152 -14.74 19.26 -1.97
CA GLU A 152 -13.82 19.89 -1.02
C GLU A 152 -12.42 19.23 -1.09
N PRO A 153 -11.34 20.02 -1.21
CA PRO A 153 -9.98 19.49 -1.27
C PRO A 153 -9.61 18.65 -0.04
N ASP A 154 -10.06 19.03 1.16
CA ASP A 154 -9.78 18.28 2.39
C ASP A 154 -10.48 16.91 2.44
N VAL A 155 -11.67 16.80 1.84
CA VAL A 155 -12.39 15.53 1.69
C VAL A 155 -11.62 14.62 0.73
N GLN A 156 -11.20 15.16 -0.42
CA GLN A 156 -10.41 14.43 -1.41
C GLN A 156 -9.06 13.99 -0.85
N ALA A 157 -8.37 14.85 -0.09
CA ALA A 157 -7.11 14.52 0.57
C ALA A 157 -7.27 13.33 1.54
N GLN A 158 -8.31 13.34 2.37
CA GLN A 158 -8.59 12.23 3.29
C GLN A 158 -8.92 10.91 2.57
N ILE A 159 -9.66 10.97 1.46
CA ILE A 159 -9.92 9.81 0.60
C ILE A 159 -8.60 9.30 0.02
N GLY A 160 -7.74 10.19 -0.49
CA GLY A 160 -6.44 9.86 -1.07
C GLY A 160 -5.50 9.19 -0.06
N THR A 161 -5.43 9.68 1.19
CA THR A 161 -4.68 9.02 2.27
C THR A 161 -5.19 7.60 2.53
N TRP A 162 -6.50 7.42 2.59
CA TRP A 162 -7.09 6.08 2.79
C TRP A 162 -6.82 5.15 1.61
N MET A 163 -6.89 5.63 0.37
CA MET A 163 -6.58 4.83 -0.82
C MET A 163 -5.15 4.28 -0.81
N ARG A 164 -4.18 5.07 -0.34
CA ARG A 164 -2.78 4.64 -0.19
C ARG A 164 -2.66 3.50 0.82
N ALA A 165 -3.32 3.61 1.96
CA ALA A 165 -3.36 2.54 2.97
C ALA A 165 -4.07 1.28 2.44
N ALA A 166 -5.17 1.43 1.69
CA ALA A 166 -5.87 0.31 1.04
C ALA A 166 -4.99 -0.37 -0.01
N ALA A 167 -4.22 0.38 -0.81
CA ALA A 167 -3.28 -0.17 -1.77
C ALA A 167 -2.12 -0.93 -1.09
N ALA A 168 -1.58 -0.41 0.02
CA ALA A 168 -0.57 -1.13 0.80
C ALA A 168 -1.12 -2.41 1.44
N TRP A 169 -2.33 -2.37 2.01
CA TRP A 169 -3.02 -3.56 2.51
C TRP A 169 -3.18 -4.61 1.41
N HIS A 170 -3.59 -4.19 0.21
CA HIS A 170 -3.71 -5.05 -0.96
C HIS A 170 -2.37 -5.65 -1.40
N ASP A 171 -1.30 -4.85 -1.47
CA ASP A 171 0.04 -5.33 -1.84
C ASP A 171 0.59 -6.35 -0.83
N MET A 172 0.23 -6.22 0.45
CA MET A 172 0.58 -7.17 1.51
C MET A 172 -0.16 -8.50 1.39
N GLN A 173 -1.36 -8.53 0.77
CA GLN A 173 -2.09 -9.78 0.57
C GLN A 173 -1.35 -10.67 -0.43
N GLY A 174 -0.67 -11.72 0.05
CA GLY A 174 0.17 -12.58 -0.78
C GLY A 174 1.58 -12.03 -1.04
N LEU A 175 2.00 -10.97 -0.33
CA LEU A 175 3.41 -10.55 -0.30
C LEU A 175 4.29 -11.71 0.17
N ARG A 176 5.47 -11.85 -0.45
CA ARG A 176 6.49 -12.83 -0.08
C ARG A 176 7.75 -12.12 0.39
N VAL A 177 8.16 -12.43 1.62
CA VAL A 177 9.42 -11.98 2.22
C VAL A 177 10.43 -13.13 2.15
N ALA A 178 11.58 -12.91 1.50
CA ALA A 178 12.69 -13.85 1.47
C ALA A 178 13.69 -13.52 2.59
N ARG A 179 14.00 -14.49 3.45
CA ARG A 179 15.05 -14.31 4.48
C ARG A 179 16.29 -15.07 4.07
N PHE A 180 17.42 -14.38 3.91
CA PHE A 180 18.72 -15.00 3.72
C PHE A 180 19.39 -15.17 5.08
N GLY A 181 19.31 -16.38 5.63
CA GLY A 181 19.69 -16.67 7.02
C GLY A 181 18.53 -16.48 8.02
N ASP A 182 18.86 -16.53 9.31
CA ASP A 182 17.91 -16.36 10.41
C ASP A 182 18.08 -15.00 11.12
N ASN A 183 17.32 -14.77 12.19
CA ASN A 183 17.51 -13.60 13.05
C ASN A 183 18.93 -13.60 13.65
N MET A 184 19.51 -12.41 13.87
CA MET A 184 20.73 -12.29 14.67
C MET A 184 20.50 -12.97 16.03
N ARG A 185 21.45 -13.82 16.44
CA ARG A 185 21.36 -14.62 17.66
C ARG A 185 21.15 -13.71 18.88
N GLN A 186 20.28 -14.16 19.78
CA GLN A 186 19.94 -13.48 21.03
C GLN A 186 19.15 -12.16 20.88
N VAL A 187 18.72 -11.77 19.67
CA VAL A 187 17.87 -10.59 19.46
C VAL A 187 16.40 -10.96 19.65
N ALA A 188 15.69 -10.18 20.46
CA ALA A 188 14.27 -10.40 20.76
C ALA A 188 13.33 -9.69 19.79
N VAL A 189 13.55 -8.39 19.53
CA VAL A 189 12.58 -7.54 18.83
C VAL A 189 12.40 -7.91 17.36
N THR A 190 13.41 -8.48 16.71
CA THR A 190 13.36 -8.89 15.29
C THR A 190 12.74 -10.27 15.11
N GLU A 191 12.56 -11.05 16.17
CA GLU A 191 11.84 -12.32 16.14
C GLU A 191 10.31 -12.12 16.17
N GLY A 192 9.54 -13.19 16.05
CA GLY A 192 8.11 -13.20 16.29
C GLY A 192 7.39 -14.36 15.62
N ASP A 193 6.06 -14.36 15.76
CA ASP A 193 5.22 -15.38 15.17
C ASP A 193 4.89 -15.06 13.71
N LYS A 194 5.59 -15.72 12.79
CA LYS A 194 5.41 -15.58 11.33
C LYS A 194 4.06 -16.15 10.87
N VAL A 195 3.49 -17.13 11.58
CA VAL A 195 2.17 -17.71 11.27
C VAL A 195 1.08 -16.72 11.63
N GLU A 196 1.13 -16.13 12.83
CA GLU A 196 0.19 -15.10 13.24
C GLU A 196 0.29 -13.85 12.34
N ALA A 197 1.50 -13.44 11.96
CA ALA A 197 1.69 -12.34 11.00
C ALA A 197 1.02 -12.63 9.65
N GLN A 198 1.13 -13.85 9.14
CA GLN A 198 0.46 -14.25 7.90
C GLN A 198 -1.08 -14.27 8.06
N LEU A 199 -1.60 -14.75 9.20
CA LEU A 199 -3.04 -14.73 9.49
C LEU A 199 -3.60 -13.30 9.60
N ARG A 200 -2.83 -12.38 10.17
CA ARG A 200 -3.26 -10.99 10.42
C ARG A 200 -3.08 -10.07 9.23
N PHE A 201 -1.97 -10.21 8.50
CA PHE A 201 -1.55 -9.26 7.49
C PHE A 201 -1.50 -9.84 6.07
N GLY A 202 -1.52 -11.16 5.92
CA GLY A 202 -1.62 -11.83 4.62
C GLY A 202 -0.29 -12.05 3.89
N TYR A 203 0.85 -11.58 4.43
CA TYR A 203 2.16 -11.81 3.85
C TYR A 203 2.81 -13.09 4.39
N SER A 204 3.63 -13.73 3.57
CA SER A 204 4.39 -14.93 3.93
C SER A 204 5.86 -14.59 4.15
N VAL A 205 6.49 -15.25 5.12
CA VAL A 205 7.89 -15.07 5.48
C VAL A 205 8.57 -16.42 5.51
N ASN A 206 9.56 -16.65 4.64
CA ASN A 206 10.23 -17.94 4.53
C ASN A 206 11.75 -17.77 4.43
N GLY A 207 12.47 -18.72 5.03
CA GLY A 207 13.92 -18.79 4.98
C GLY A 207 14.42 -19.45 3.70
N TYR A 208 15.51 -18.91 3.16
CA TYR A 208 16.29 -19.44 2.06
C TYR A 208 17.74 -19.49 2.53
N GLY A 209 18.40 -20.64 2.41
CA GLY A 209 19.79 -20.75 2.83
C GLY A 209 20.66 -19.79 2.03
N VAL A 210 21.63 -19.12 2.67
CA VAL A 210 22.49 -18.15 1.98
C VAL A 210 23.19 -18.75 0.75
N GLY A 211 23.48 -20.06 0.77
CA GLY A 211 24.04 -20.80 -0.37
C GLY A 211 23.17 -20.77 -1.63
N ASP A 212 21.85 -20.63 -1.51
CA ASP A 212 20.96 -20.48 -2.67
C ASP A 212 21.13 -19.11 -3.33
N LEU A 213 21.28 -18.06 -2.52
CA LEU A 213 21.62 -16.73 -3.03
C LEU A 213 23.01 -16.72 -3.67
N VAL A 214 24.02 -17.30 -2.99
CA VAL A 214 25.39 -17.42 -3.52
C VAL A 214 25.39 -18.11 -4.88
N ARG A 215 24.57 -19.15 -5.08
CA ARG A 215 24.46 -19.84 -6.36
C ARG A 215 23.99 -18.91 -7.48
N VAL A 216 23.02 -18.04 -7.21
CA VAL A 216 22.51 -17.06 -8.19
C VAL A 216 23.53 -15.95 -8.43
N VAL A 217 24.19 -15.46 -7.37
CA VAL A 217 25.28 -14.46 -7.48
C VAL A 217 26.43 -14.98 -8.33
N ASN A 218 26.80 -16.25 -8.19
CA ASN A 218 27.88 -16.88 -8.96
C ASN A 218 27.51 -17.15 -10.43
N GLN A 219 26.22 -17.12 -10.78
CA GLN A 219 25.76 -17.27 -12.17
C GLN A 219 25.73 -15.94 -12.94
N VAL A 220 25.89 -14.81 -12.26
CA VAL A 220 25.92 -13.49 -12.90
C VAL A 220 27.10 -13.42 -13.87
N THR A 221 26.88 -12.86 -15.06
CA THR A 221 27.95 -12.73 -16.05
C THR A 221 28.79 -11.47 -15.81
N ASP A 222 30.05 -11.47 -16.27
CA ASP A 222 30.89 -10.26 -16.20
C ASP A 222 30.29 -9.08 -16.98
N ALA A 223 29.55 -9.36 -18.05
CA ALA A 223 28.86 -8.33 -18.83
C ALA A 223 27.72 -7.66 -18.03
N ASP A 224 26.99 -8.42 -17.21
CA ASP A 224 25.96 -7.85 -16.33
C ASP A 224 26.58 -7.04 -15.19
N VAL A 225 27.71 -7.51 -14.65
CA VAL A 225 28.51 -6.73 -13.69
C VAL A 225 29.00 -5.44 -14.30
N ASP A 226 29.55 -5.47 -15.52
CA ASP A 226 30.03 -4.27 -16.22
C ASP A 226 28.91 -3.26 -16.45
N ARG A 227 27.70 -3.72 -16.81
CA ARG A 227 26.52 -2.88 -16.97
C ARG A 227 26.11 -2.21 -15.66
N MET A 228 26.03 -2.98 -14.57
CA MET A 228 25.67 -2.45 -13.25
C MET A 228 26.71 -1.46 -12.73
N VAL A 229 28.01 -1.71 -12.94
CA VAL A 229 29.08 -0.77 -12.57
C VAL A 229 29.00 0.51 -13.40
N ALA A 230 28.67 0.45 -14.69
CA ALA A 230 28.46 1.63 -15.50
C ALA A 230 27.26 2.46 -15.00
N GLU A 231 26.17 1.81 -14.57
CA GLU A 231 25.04 2.50 -13.93
C GLU A 231 25.46 3.20 -12.62
N TYR A 232 26.33 2.59 -11.81
CA TYR A 232 26.87 3.24 -10.62
C TYR A 232 27.70 4.48 -10.97
N GLU A 233 28.54 4.40 -11.99
CA GLU A 233 29.38 5.53 -12.45
C GLU A 233 28.56 6.69 -13.03
N ASP A 234 27.41 6.39 -13.63
CA ASP A 234 26.47 7.40 -14.14
C ASP A 234 25.61 8.01 -13.02
N SER A 235 25.24 7.19 -12.02
CA SER A 235 24.31 7.60 -10.95
C SER A 235 24.98 8.29 -9.75
N TYR A 236 26.28 8.04 -9.52
CA TYR A 236 26.96 8.41 -8.27
C TYR A 236 28.33 9.03 -8.49
N VAL A 237 28.78 9.80 -7.49
CA VAL A 237 30.17 10.23 -7.39
C VAL A 237 31.01 9.08 -6.83
N VAL A 238 31.63 8.31 -7.72
CA VAL A 238 32.45 7.16 -7.34
C VAL A 238 33.82 7.62 -6.82
N ALA A 239 34.15 7.22 -5.58
CA ALA A 239 35.42 7.53 -4.93
C ALA A 239 36.63 7.01 -5.73
N ALA A 240 37.73 7.74 -5.73
CA ALA A 240 38.93 7.43 -6.54
C ALA A 240 39.44 5.98 -6.43
N PRO A 241 39.47 5.33 -5.23
CA PRO A 241 39.89 3.93 -5.12
C PRO A 241 38.96 2.93 -5.83
N LEU A 242 37.70 3.30 -6.09
CA LEU A 242 36.68 2.45 -6.72
C LEU A 242 36.52 2.71 -8.24
N GLN A 243 37.22 3.71 -8.79
CA GLN A 243 37.19 4.02 -10.23
C GLN A 243 37.92 2.94 -11.06
N LYS A 244 37.81 2.99 -12.39
CA LYS A 244 38.28 1.93 -13.32
C LYS A 244 39.69 1.37 -13.06
N ASN A 245 40.63 2.22 -12.63
CA ASN A 245 42.03 1.84 -12.34
C ASN A 245 42.37 1.94 -10.83
N GLY A 246 41.37 2.11 -9.97
CA GLY A 246 41.56 2.22 -8.53
C GLY A 246 41.78 0.85 -7.87
N GLU A 247 42.53 0.83 -6.77
CA GLU A 247 42.93 -0.40 -6.06
C GLU A 247 41.74 -1.19 -5.46
N SER A 248 40.63 -0.51 -5.16
CA SER A 248 39.41 -1.10 -4.61
C SER A 248 38.33 -1.38 -5.67
N ARG A 249 38.63 -1.20 -6.96
CA ARG A 249 37.69 -1.53 -8.05
C ARG A 249 37.10 -2.94 -7.95
N PRO A 250 37.84 -4.00 -7.56
CA PRO A 250 37.26 -5.33 -7.39
C PRO A 250 36.08 -5.36 -6.40
N ALA A 251 36.16 -4.64 -5.28
CA ALA A 251 35.08 -4.60 -4.29
C ALA A 251 33.79 -3.96 -4.84
N LEU A 252 33.92 -2.94 -5.71
CA LEU A 252 32.76 -2.36 -6.42
C LEU A 252 32.12 -3.38 -7.37
N ARG A 253 32.95 -4.17 -8.07
CA ARG A 253 32.47 -5.22 -8.99
C ARG A 253 31.79 -6.35 -8.23
N ASP A 254 32.33 -6.72 -7.07
CA ASP A 254 31.71 -7.71 -6.19
C ASP A 254 30.35 -7.22 -5.67
N ALA A 255 30.23 -5.93 -5.34
CA ALA A 255 28.95 -5.31 -4.94
C ALA A 255 27.92 -5.36 -6.06
N ALA A 256 28.32 -5.00 -7.28
CA ALA A 256 27.49 -5.07 -8.46
C ALA A 256 27.02 -6.51 -8.76
N ARG A 257 27.91 -7.49 -8.60
CA ARG A 257 27.57 -8.91 -8.77
C ARG A 257 26.52 -9.36 -7.74
N ILE A 258 26.69 -8.98 -6.48
CA ILE A 258 25.72 -9.26 -5.42
C ILE A 258 24.37 -8.61 -5.77
N GLU A 259 24.34 -7.34 -6.17
CA GLU A 259 23.10 -6.65 -6.54
C GLU A 259 22.36 -7.37 -7.67
N VAL A 260 23.05 -7.70 -8.77
CA VAL A 260 22.44 -8.41 -9.90
C VAL A 260 21.92 -9.80 -9.45
N GLY A 261 22.69 -10.53 -8.64
CA GLY A 261 22.28 -11.83 -8.12
C GLY A 261 21.04 -11.75 -7.22
N MET A 262 21.00 -10.75 -6.32
CA MET A 262 19.85 -10.50 -5.46
C MET A 262 18.61 -10.10 -6.27
N ARG A 263 18.75 -9.19 -7.23
CA ARG A 263 17.65 -8.80 -8.15
C ARG A 263 17.08 -10.02 -8.86
N ASN A 264 17.94 -10.84 -9.46
CA ASN A 264 17.53 -12.06 -10.15
C ASN A 264 16.78 -13.04 -9.21
N PHE A 265 17.30 -13.26 -8.00
CA PHE A 265 16.66 -14.12 -7.01
C PHE A 265 15.28 -13.60 -6.60
N LEU A 266 15.20 -12.29 -6.31
CA LEU A 266 13.98 -11.64 -5.84
C LEU A 266 12.89 -11.64 -6.92
N GLU A 267 13.25 -11.29 -8.15
CA GLU A 267 12.34 -11.25 -9.30
C GLU A 267 11.81 -12.64 -9.67
N GLN A 268 12.70 -13.64 -9.80
CA GLN A 268 12.30 -15.01 -10.14
C GLN A 268 11.39 -15.63 -9.07
N GLY A 269 11.64 -15.30 -7.79
CA GLY A 269 10.81 -15.76 -6.68
C GLY A 269 9.55 -14.92 -6.44
N GLY A 270 9.34 -13.82 -7.16
CA GLY A 270 8.22 -12.91 -6.93
C GLY A 270 8.21 -12.31 -5.53
N PHE A 271 9.39 -12.10 -4.94
CA PHE A 271 9.54 -11.44 -3.65
C PHE A 271 9.45 -9.93 -3.84
N LYS A 272 8.91 -9.22 -2.84
CA LYS A 272 8.92 -7.75 -2.83
C LYS A 272 9.59 -7.18 -1.57
N ALA A 273 10.08 -8.06 -0.70
CA ALA A 273 10.79 -7.69 0.50
C ALA A 273 11.74 -8.82 0.89
N PHE A 274 12.83 -8.48 1.57
CA PHE A 274 13.82 -9.45 2.01
C PHE A 274 14.58 -9.01 3.27
N THR A 275 15.35 -9.93 3.83
CA THR A 275 16.28 -9.69 4.94
C THR A 275 17.60 -10.39 4.66
N ASP A 276 18.68 -9.91 5.26
CA ASP A 276 19.96 -10.61 5.38
C ASP A 276 20.35 -10.75 6.86
N THR A 277 21.51 -11.36 7.12
CA THR A 277 22.13 -11.34 8.44
C THR A 277 23.65 -11.43 8.27
N PHE A 278 24.39 -10.56 8.95
CA PHE A 278 25.86 -10.60 8.93
C PHE A 278 26.43 -11.85 9.62
N GLU A 279 25.62 -12.58 10.41
CA GLU A 279 26.03 -13.80 11.08
C GLU A 279 26.04 -15.04 10.16
N ASP A 280 25.46 -14.95 8.96
CA ASP A 280 25.44 -16.00 7.94
C ASP A 280 25.73 -15.45 6.54
N LEU A 281 27.03 -15.23 6.26
CA LEU A 281 27.53 -14.77 4.96
C LEU A 281 28.39 -15.84 4.27
N HIS A 282 28.16 -17.12 4.57
CA HIS A 282 29.02 -18.19 4.07
C HIS A 282 29.09 -18.18 2.54
N SER A 283 30.31 -17.97 2.02
CA SER A 283 30.62 -17.87 0.58
C SER A 283 30.07 -16.64 -0.15
N LEU A 284 29.46 -15.69 0.57
CA LEU A 284 29.20 -14.35 0.05
C LEU A 284 30.42 -13.49 0.33
N ILE A 285 30.97 -12.83 -0.71
CA ILE A 285 32.28 -12.17 -0.60
C ILE A 285 32.26 -10.91 0.28
N GLN A 286 31.08 -10.29 0.46
CA GLN A 286 30.85 -9.16 1.35
C GLN A 286 29.37 -9.07 1.74
N LEU A 287 29.08 -8.36 2.84
CA LEU A 287 27.72 -8.02 3.25
C LEU A 287 27.04 -7.13 2.17
N PRO A 288 25.78 -7.39 1.78
CA PRO A 288 25.06 -6.55 0.83
C PRO A 288 24.81 -5.12 1.35
N GLY A 289 25.62 -4.15 0.90
CA GLY A 289 25.40 -2.72 1.20
C GLY A 289 24.63 -1.98 0.11
N ILE A 290 25.35 -1.43 -0.88
CA ILE A 290 24.77 -0.65 -2.00
C ILE A 290 23.69 -1.42 -2.78
N ALA A 291 23.83 -2.74 -2.87
CA ALA A 291 22.81 -3.62 -3.45
C ALA A 291 21.45 -3.46 -2.77
N VAL A 292 21.44 -3.44 -1.43
CA VAL A 292 20.23 -3.28 -0.61
C VAL A 292 19.68 -1.87 -0.72
N GLN A 293 20.53 -0.84 -0.67
CA GLN A 293 20.13 0.56 -0.83
C GLN A 293 19.40 0.78 -2.16
N ARG A 294 19.94 0.24 -3.26
CA ARG A 294 19.33 0.35 -4.59
C ARG A 294 18.07 -0.49 -4.74
N LEU A 295 18.02 -1.70 -4.20
CA LEU A 295 16.78 -2.50 -4.15
C LEU A 295 15.69 -1.75 -3.37
N MET A 296 16.01 -1.14 -2.24
CA MET A 296 15.06 -0.29 -1.52
C MET A 296 14.63 0.93 -2.35
N ALA A 297 15.55 1.59 -3.04
CA ALA A 297 15.21 2.69 -3.95
C ALA A 297 14.19 2.26 -5.03
N ASP A 298 14.26 1.02 -5.50
CA ASP A 298 13.34 0.46 -6.49
C ASP A 298 11.98 0.02 -5.95
N GLY A 299 11.79 0.05 -4.63
CA GLY A 299 10.50 -0.28 -4.00
C GLY A 299 10.52 -1.54 -3.13
N TYR A 300 11.65 -2.24 -3.01
CA TYR A 300 11.72 -3.43 -2.16
C TYR A 300 11.66 -3.05 -0.68
N GLY A 301 11.02 -3.90 0.12
CA GLY A 301 11.15 -3.88 1.57
C GLY A 301 12.47 -4.51 2.01
N PHE A 302 13.15 -3.91 2.97
CA PHE A 302 14.33 -4.48 3.60
C PHE A 302 14.26 -4.30 5.11
N GLY A 303 14.76 -5.30 5.82
CA GLY A 303 15.03 -5.24 7.25
C GLY A 303 16.29 -6.04 7.52
N ALA A 304 17.20 -5.43 8.26
CA ALA A 304 18.50 -6.01 8.55
C ALA A 304 18.41 -7.10 9.64
N GLU A 305 19.46 -7.92 9.75
CA GLU A 305 19.63 -8.96 10.80
C GLU A 305 18.44 -9.92 10.96
N GLY A 306 17.81 -10.27 9.84
CA GLY A 306 16.66 -11.16 9.79
C GLY A 306 15.33 -10.51 10.16
N ASP A 307 15.24 -9.19 10.32
CA ASP A 307 14.03 -8.46 10.71
C ASP A 307 12.98 -8.40 9.59
N TRP A 308 12.24 -9.49 9.48
CA TRP A 308 11.17 -9.66 8.52
C TRP A 308 9.96 -8.76 8.80
N LYS A 309 9.77 -8.28 10.03
CA LYS A 309 8.66 -7.37 10.38
C LYS A 309 8.91 -6.00 9.78
N THR A 310 10.11 -5.46 10.03
CA THR A 310 10.52 -4.17 9.46
C THR A 310 10.63 -4.26 7.95
N SER A 311 11.12 -5.37 7.40
CA SER A 311 11.15 -5.59 5.94
C SER A 311 9.76 -5.48 5.28
N ALA A 312 8.75 -6.17 5.83
CA ALA A 312 7.38 -6.07 5.34
C ALA A 312 6.79 -4.65 5.54
N PHE A 313 7.13 -3.99 6.65
CA PHE A 313 6.66 -2.64 6.95
C PHE A 313 7.26 -1.59 5.99
N VAL A 314 8.57 -1.64 5.71
CA VAL A 314 9.23 -0.77 4.74
C VAL A 314 8.58 -0.92 3.36
N ARG A 315 8.27 -2.17 2.93
CA ARG A 315 7.52 -2.39 1.69
C ARG A 315 6.15 -1.69 1.71
N ALA A 316 5.38 -1.84 2.79
CA ALA A 316 4.08 -1.21 2.91
C ALA A 316 4.17 0.33 2.86
N VAL A 317 5.16 0.93 3.54
CA VAL A 317 5.41 2.37 3.52
C VAL A 317 5.79 2.85 2.12
N LYS A 318 6.63 2.11 1.39
CA LYS A 318 6.98 2.44 0.00
C LYS A 318 5.75 2.43 -0.93
N VAL A 319 4.84 1.48 -0.75
CA VAL A 319 3.56 1.47 -1.48
C VAL A 319 2.71 2.68 -1.11
N MET A 320 2.58 3.02 0.18
CA MET A 320 1.81 4.19 0.62
C MET A 320 2.40 5.50 0.07
N ALA A 321 3.72 5.62 0.02
CA ALA A 321 4.44 6.83 -0.38
C ALA A 321 4.53 7.04 -1.91
N ALA A 322 4.11 6.08 -2.74
CA ALA A 322 4.27 6.15 -4.19
C ALA A 322 3.69 7.45 -4.81
N GLY A 323 4.53 8.24 -5.48
CA GLY A 323 4.14 9.51 -6.09
C GLY A 323 4.00 10.71 -5.14
N LEU A 324 4.38 10.56 -3.86
CA LEU A 324 4.52 11.69 -2.92
C LEU A 324 5.95 12.26 -2.96
N PRO A 325 6.14 13.55 -2.64
CA PRO A 325 7.48 14.08 -2.42
C PRO A 325 8.13 13.46 -1.19
N GLY A 326 9.46 13.29 -1.23
CA GLY A 326 10.25 12.73 -0.14
C GLY A 326 10.56 11.24 -0.30
N GLY A 327 11.44 10.73 0.57
CA GLY A 327 11.88 9.34 0.59
C GLY A 327 11.27 8.54 1.73
N SER A 328 11.34 7.22 1.61
CA SER A 328 11.11 6.27 2.70
C SER A 328 12.24 5.25 2.69
N SER A 329 12.86 5.01 3.85
CA SER A 329 13.97 4.08 4.00
C SER A 329 13.78 3.21 5.24
N PHE A 330 14.51 2.11 5.27
CA PHE A 330 14.87 1.45 6.52
C PHE A 330 15.72 2.42 7.36
N MET A 331 15.66 2.30 8.70
CA MET A 331 16.38 3.20 9.59
C MET A 331 16.56 2.57 10.98
N GLU A 332 17.68 2.88 11.64
CA GLU A 332 17.93 2.59 13.04
C GLU A 332 18.47 3.85 13.75
N ASP A 333 17.97 4.14 14.96
CA ASP A 333 18.48 5.19 15.83
C ASP A 333 19.90 4.84 16.32
N TYR A 334 20.92 5.49 15.77
CA TYR A 334 22.32 5.07 15.95
C TYR A 334 23.01 5.74 17.14
N THR A 335 22.79 7.04 17.36
CA THR A 335 23.37 7.77 18.50
C THR A 335 22.64 9.09 18.80
N TYR A 336 22.84 9.63 20.00
CA TYR A 336 22.18 10.85 20.46
C TYR A 336 23.12 12.05 20.59
N HIS A 337 22.61 13.22 20.22
CA HIS A 337 23.16 14.53 20.59
C HIS A 337 22.22 15.17 21.62
N LEU A 338 22.54 15.04 22.90
CA LEU A 338 21.65 15.45 24.01
C LEU A 338 21.95 16.86 24.56
N GLY A 339 23.00 17.53 24.08
CA GLY A 339 23.43 18.84 24.57
C GLY A 339 22.69 20.00 23.92
N GLY A 340 22.55 21.11 24.65
CA GLY A 340 22.04 22.38 24.12
C GLY A 340 20.51 22.48 24.06
N SER A 341 20.00 23.49 23.33
CA SER A 341 18.56 23.78 23.19
C SER A 341 17.85 22.91 22.15
N SER A 342 18.58 22.04 21.43
CA SER A 342 18.05 21.24 20.32
C SER A 342 18.60 19.82 20.38
N PRO A 343 18.05 18.94 21.22
CA PRO A 343 18.44 17.54 21.24
C PRO A 343 18.11 16.85 19.91
N GLN A 344 19.00 15.98 19.44
CA GLN A 344 18.89 15.29 18.15
C GLN A 344 19.24 13.81 18.26
N VAL A 345 18.73 13.02 17.31
CA VAL A 345 19.11 11.64 17.08
C VAL A 345 19.72 11.52 15.69
N LEU A 346 20.87 10.85 15.60
CA LEU A 346 21.47 10.47 14.33
C LEU A 346 20.99 9.06 14.00
N GLY A 347 20.23 8.93 12.92
CA GLY A 347 19.83 7.65 12.35
C GLY A 347 20.82 7.18 11.28
N ALA A 348 21.13 5.89 11.26
CA ALA A 348 21.98 5.25 10.27
C ALA A 348 21.70 3.74 10.29
N HIS A 349 22.52 2.98 9.58
CA HIS A 349 22.71 1.54 9.79
C HIS A 349 24.14 1.18 9.40
N MET A 350 24.52 -0.10 9.50
CA MET A 350 25.84 -0.60 9.09
C MET A 350 26.21 -0.16 7.67
N LEU A 351 25.30 -0.34 6.70
CA LEU A 351 25.46 0.08 5.30
C LEU A 351 24.15 0.55 4.62
N GLU A 352 23.00 0.06 5.07
CA GLU A 352 21.78 -0.14 4.29
C GLU A 352 20.74 0.98 4.48
N VAL A 353 21.18 2.25 4.51
CA VAL A 353 20.30 3.42 4.64
C VAL A 353 20.28 4.29 3.40
#